data_AF-A0A965Y3Z7-F1
#
_entry.id   AF-A0A965Y3Z7-F1
#
_cell.length_a   1.000
_cell.length_b   1.000
_cell.length_c   1.000
_cell.angle_alpha   90.00
_cell.angle_beta   90.00
_cell.angle_gamma   90.00
#
_symmetry.space_group_name_H-M   'P 1'
#
loop_
_entity.id
_entity.type
_entity.pdbx_description
1 polymer ?
#
loop_
_entity_poly.entity_id
_entity_poly.type
_entity_poly.pdbx_seq_one_letter_code
_entity_poly.pdbx_strand_id
1 'polypeptide(L)'
;MGLKTWALIVWVFLAAIQQGSGAVKPEIPVDVMGRLILQDGGRKKPFDTYSRENLVKLTGRAKWISPEGKRWSAIEVMTDLALGTNNWLGEKIIRIGYIPLKEQLGLEKAEKFFSYRDIRSLSEVSSKLMGILNPRDGSTPSSRLATEARKLVGQLNQLEKLTGAE
;
A
#
# COMPACT_ATOMS: atom_id res chain seq x y z
N MET A 1 47.69 4.14 49.64
CA MET A 1 47.36 4.22 48.19
C MET A 1 46.61 2.93 47.82
N GLY A 2 45.30 2.82 48.06
CA GLY A 2 44.69 1.48 47.98
C GLY A 2 43.19 1.32 48.22
N LEU A 3 42.38 2.38 48.10
CA LEU A 3 40.91 2.22 48.18
C LEU A 3 40.18 3.03 47.10
N LYS A 4 40.69 4.23 46.79
CA LYS A 4 40.16 5.10 45.74
C LYS A 4 40.35 4.54 44.32
N THR A 5 41.40 3.75 44.09
CA THR A 5 41.69 3.12 42.79
C THR A 5 40.75 1.94 42.48
N TRP A 6 40.30 1.20 43.50
CA TRP A 6 39.36 0.09 43.32
C TRP A 6 37.93 0.57 43.04
N ALA A 7 37.49 1.63 43.72
CA ALA A 7 36.19 2.25 43.45
C ALA A 7 36.07 2.78 42.02
N LEU A 8 37.17 3.28 41.44
CA LEU A 8 37.24 3.78 40.08
C LEU A 8 37.15 2.64 39.04
N ILE A 9 37.80 1.50 39.30
CA ILE A 9 37.73 0.31 38.45
C ILE A 9 36.32 -0.30 38.47
N VAL A 10 35.68 -0.36 39.64
CA VAL A 10 34.27 -0.83 39.75
C VAL A 10 33.31 0.11 39.02
N TRP A 11 33.55 1.42 39.04
CA TRP A 11 32.74 2.39 38.27
C TRP A 11 32.94 2.26 36.76
N VAL A 12 34.18 2.05 36.29
CA VAL A 12 34.46 1.81 34.86
C VAL A 12 33.84 0.49 34.39
N PHE A 13 33.86 -0.55 35.22
CA PHE A 13 33.21 -1.83 34.91
C PHE A 13 31.67 -1.72 34.95
N LEU A 14 31.08 -0.92 35.84
CA LEU A 14 29.63 -0.70 35.85
C LEU A 14 29.14 0.13 34.65
N ALA A 15 29.93 1.12 34.22
CA ALA A 15 29.62 1.93 33.04
C ALA A 15 29.75 1.15 31.72
N ALA A 16 30.60 0.12 31.67
CA ALA A 16 30.74 -0.74 30.51
C ALA A 16 29.56 -1.72 30.31
N ILE A 17 28.77 -1.99 31.37
CA ILE A 17 27.61 -2.91 31.31
C ILE A 17 26.35 -2.20 30.78
N GLN A 18 26.34 -0.86 30.71
CA GLN A 18 25.23 -0.11 30.10
C GLN A 18 25.13 -0.22 28.57
N GLN A 19 26.09 -0.87 27.91
CA GLN A 19 25.94 -1.29 26.51
C GLN A 19 25.24 -2.66 26.41
N GLY A 20 24.20 -2.85 27.20
CA GLY A 20 23.28 -3.97 27.08
C GLY A 20 22.45 -3.79 25.81
N SER A 21 22.88 -4.48 24.75
CA SER A 21 22.12 -4.90 23.57
C SER A 21 20.94 -3.99 23.24
N GLY A 22 21.20 -2.91 22.49
CA GLY A 22 20.13 -2.30 21.70
C GLY A 22 19.47 -3.43 20.94
N ALA A 23 18.21 -3.74 21.29
CA ALA A 23 17.47 -4.83 20.68
C ALA A 23 17.61 -4.64 19.17
N VAL A 24 18.40 -5.49 18.53
CA VAL A 24 18.45 -5.54 17.07
C VAL A 24 17.06 -6.00 16.73
N LYS A 25 16.16 -5.06 16.46
CA LYS A 25 14.85 -5.35 15.91
C LYS A 25 15.18 -6.15 14.67
N PRO A 26 14.87 -7.46 14.61
CA PRO A 26 15.29 -8.26 13.48
C PRO A 26 14.50 -7.73 12.28
N GLU A 27 15.13 -6.84 11.52
CA GLU A 27 14.61 -6.38 10.25
C GLU A 27 14.77 -7.56 9.30
N ILE A 28 13.64 -8.22 8.97
CA ILE A 28 13.70 -9.26 7.96
C ILE A 28 14.06 -8.56 6.65
N PRO A 29 15.21 -8.88 6.04
CA PRO A 29 15.62 -8.20 4.82
C PRO A 29 14.59 -8.42 3.72
N VAL A 30 14.26 -7.35 2.99
CA VAL A 30 13.24 -7.36 1.93
C VAL A 30 13.55 -8.42 0.86
N ASP A 31 14.83 -8.69 0.59
CA ASP A 31 15.28 -9.70 -0.35
C ASP A 31 14.97 -11.14 0.11
N VAL A 32 15.00 -11.40 1.43
CA VAL A 32 14.64 -12.70 2.01
C VAL A 32 13.13 -12.90 1.89
N MET A 33 12.34 -11.88 2.27
CA MET A 33 10.87 -11.90 2.12
C MET A 33 10.45 -12.10 0.66
N GLY A 34 11.13 -11.44 -0.28
CA GLY A 34 10.81 -11.51 -1.70
C GLY A 34 10.88 -12.91 -2.30
N ARG A 35 11.67 -13.82 -1.71
CA ARG A 35 11.84 -15.22 -2.16
C ARG A 35 10.75 -16.17 -1.67
N LEU A 36 9.91 -15.73 -0.73
CA LEU A 36 8.80 -16.55 -0.23
C LEU A 36 7.85 -16.88 -1.38
N ILE A 37 7.62 -18.17 -1.63
CA ILE A 37 6.69 -18.60 -2.66
C ILE A 37 5.27 -18.59 -2.07
N LEU A 38 4.37 -17.92 -2.76
CA LEU A 38 2.95 -17.88 -2.43
C LEU A 38 2.12 -18.39 -3.60
N GLN A 39 0.87 -18.73 -3.32
CA GLN A 39 -0.12 -19.13 -4.32
C GLN A 39 -1.15 -18.00 -4.48
N ASP A 40 -1.30 -17.51 -5.71
CA ASP A 40 -2.26 -16.46 -6.07
C ASP A 40 -3.03 -16.89 -7.33
N GLY A 41 -4.35 -17.04 -7.19
CA GLY A 41 -5.21 -17.55 -8.28
C GLY A 41 -4.79 -18.92 -8.81
N GLY A 42 -4.25 -19.79 -7.95
CA GLY A 42 -3.74 -21.11 -8.36
C GLY A 42 -2.30 -21.11 -8.90
N ARG A 43 -1.74 -19.95 -9.25
CA ARG A 43 -0.34 -19.82 -9.72
C ARG A 43 0.60 -19.62 -8.53
N LYS A 44 1.64 -20.45 -8.45
CA LYS A 44 2.76 -20.25 -7.51
C LYS A 44 3.70 -19.16 -8.05
N LYS A 45 4.02 -18.15 -7.24
CA LYS A 45 4.95 -17.06 -7.62
C LYS A 45 5.71 -16.53 -6.39
N PRO A 46 6.89 -15.92 -6.55
CA PRO A 46 7.57 -15.24 -5.45
C PRO A 46 6.77 -14.04 -4.92
N PHE A 47 6.92 -13.75 -3.63
CA PHE A 47 6.26 -12.63 -2.97
C PHE A 47 6.68 -11.27 -3.56
N ASP A 48 7.92 -11.14 -4.05
CA ASP A 48 8.33 -9.93 -4.79
C ASP A 48 7.47 -9.72 -6.05
N THR A 49 7.31 -10.77 -6.86
CA THR A 49 6.49 -10.72 -8.08
C THR A 49 5.05 -10.39 -7.76
N TYR A 50 4.46 -11.09 -6.77
CA TYR A 50 3.12 -10.80 -6.29
C TYR A 50 2.98 -9.33 -5.86
N SER A 51 3.92 -8.85 -5.05
CA SER A 51 3.85 -7.51 -4.48
C SER A 51 3.96 -6.43 -5.55
N ARG A 52 4.90 -6.60 -6.49
CA ARG A 52 5.07 -5.67 -7.61
C ARG A 52 3.84 -5.65 -8.52
N GLU A 53 3.30 -6.81 -8.88
CA GLU A 53 2.08 -6.91 -9.70
C GLU A 53 0.91 -6.17 -9.03
N ASN A 54 0.69 -6.42 -7.73
CA ASN A 54 -0.39 -5.79 -6.97
C ASN A 54 -0.20 -4.27 -6.81
N LEU A 55 1.01 -3.82 -6.48
CA LEU A 55 1.27 -2.39 -6.33
C LEU A 55 1.16 -1.63 -7.65
N VAL A 56 1.63 -2.21 -8.76
CA VAL A 56 1.48 -1.61 -10.09
C VAL A 56 0.01 -1.55 -10.48
N LYS A 57 -0.79 -2.56 -10.14
CA LYS A 57 -2.23 -2.53 -10.40
C LYS A 57 -2.93 -1.39 -9.64
N LEU A 58 -2.54 -1.11 -8.40
CA LEU A 58 -3.10 0.00 -7.60
C LEU A 58 -2.61 1.38 -8.05
N THR A 59 -1.29 1.56 -8.12
CA THR A 59 -0.65 2.88 -8.27
C THR A 59 -0.19 3.18 -9.69
N GLY A 60 -0.10 2.18 -10.56
CA GLY A 60 0.61 2.26 -11.84
C GLY A 60 2.13 2.38 -11.70
N ARG A 61 2.69 2.14 -10.51
CA ARG A 61 4.13 2.25 -10.19
C ARG A 61 4.61 1.04 -9.40
N ALA A 62 5.89 0.70 -9.53
CA ALA A 62 6.51 -0.40 -8.77
C ALA A 62 7.01 0.01 -7.37
N LYS A 63 6.91 1.30 -7.04
CA LYS A 63 7.25 1.89 -5.75
C LYS A 63 6.18 2.91 -5.38
N TRP A 64 5.89 3.01 -4.11
CA TRP A 64 5.02 4.05 -3.56
C TRP A 64 5.85 5.11 -2.85
N ILE A 65 5.39 6.35 -2.87
CA ILE A 65 6.04 7.47 -2.19
C ILE A 65 4.99 8.03 -1.25
N SER A 66 5.28 8.03 0.04
CA SER A 66 4.37 8.56 1.06
C SER A 66 4.25 10.09 0.95
N PRO A 67 3.22 10.70 1.56
CA PRO A 67 3.10 12.16 1.61
C PRO A 67 4.35 12.85 2.17
N GLU A 68 5.06 12.21 3.08
CA GLU A 68 6.32 12.69 3.70
C GLU A 68 7.54 12.48 2.79
N GLY A 69 7.35 11.92 1.59
CA GLY A 69 8.42 11.67 0.62
C GLY A 69 9.18 10.36 0.85
N LYS A 70 8.81 9.54 1.84
CA LYS A 70 9.44 8.23 2.07
C LYS A 70 9.13 7.30 0.90
N ARG A 71 10.15 6.63 0.37
CA ARG A 71 9.99 5.62 -0.69
C ARG A 71 9.74 4.26 -0.07
N TRP A 72 8.71 3.59 -0.53
CA TRP A 72 8.35 2.23 -0.15
C TRP A 72 8.46 1.30 -1.36
N SER A 73 9.15 0.18 -1.17
CA SER A 73 9.15 -0.94 -2.10
C SER A 73 7.79 -1.63 -2.12
N ALA A 74 7.52 -2.41 -3.17
CA ALA A 74 6.27 -3.16 -3.27
C ALA A 74 6.07 -4.15 -2.12
N ILE A 75 7.16 -4.81 -1.70
CA ILE A 75 7.15 -5.75 -0.56
C ILE A 75 6.78 -5.01 0.73
N GLU A 76 7.42 -3.88 1.03
CA GLU A 76 7.10 -3.09 2.23
C GLU A 76 5.63 -2.68 2.25
N VAL A 77 5.09 -2.19 1.12
CA VAL A 77 3.67 -1.81 1.03
C VAL A 77 2.75 -3.02 1.25
N MET A 78 3.00 -4.15 0.58
CA MET A 78 2.15 -5.34 0.72
C MET A 78 2.23 -5.98 2.09
N THR A 79 3.41 -6.03 2.69
CA THR A 79 3.60 -6.52 4.06
C THR A 79 2.87 -5.62 5.05
N ASP A 80 2.98 -4.31 4.91
CA ASP A 80 2.31 -3.37 5.80
C ASP A 80 0.78 -3.37 5.62
N LEU A 81 0.28 -3.54 4.39
CA LEU A 81 -1.13 -3.80 4.10
C LEU A 81 -1.63 -5.07 4.82
N ALA A 82 -0.88 -6.16 4.70
CA ALA A 82 -1.24 -7.44 5.30
C ALA A 82 -1.19 -7.42 6.84
N LEU A 83 -0.30 -6.62 7.42
CA LEU A 83 -0.18 -6.45 8.87
C LEU A 83 -1.12 -5.37 9.43
N GLY A 84 -1.74 -4.54 8.58
CA GLY A 84 -2.64 -3.48 8.98
C GLY A 84 -1.96 -2.37 9.79
N THR A 85 -0.66 -2.14 9.60
CA THR A 85 0.13 -1.21 10.42
C THR A 85 0.01 0.26 10.01
N ASN A 86 -0.47 0.55 8.79
CA ASN A 86 -0.85 1.89 8.35
C ASN A 86 -2.30 1.96 7.87
N ASN A 87 -2.87 3.16 7.87
CA ASN A 87 -4.22 3.44 7.37
C ASN A 87 -4.25 3.58 5.84
N TRP A 88 -4.00 2.48 5.13
CA TRP A 88 -3.92 2.47 3.65
C TRP A 88 -5.19 2.92 2.93
N LEU A 89 -6.36 2.82 3.57
CA LEU A 89 -7.63 3.30 2.99
C LEU A 89 -7.68 4.83 2.89
N GLY A 90 -6.92 5.54 3.73
CA GLY A 90 -6.77 7.00 3.69
C GLY A 90 -5.62 7.48 2.79
N GLU A 91 -4.75 6.57 2.33
CA GLU A 91 -3.59 6.93 1.52
C GLU A 91 -3.93 7.06 0.04
N LYS A 92 -3.29 8.02 -0.64
CA LYS A 92 -3.43 8.26 -2.09
C LYS A 92 -2.70 7.17 -2.90
N ILE A 93 -3.27 5.97 -2.94
CA ILE A 93 -2.67 4.78 -3.59
C ILE A 93 -3.36 4.40 -4.90
N ILE A 94 -4.57 4.89 -5.17
CA ILE A 94 -5.35 4.52 -6.35
C ILE A 94 -5.11 5.55 -7.46
N ARG A 95 -4.51 5.12 -8.57
CA ARG A 95 -4.26 6.00 -9.72
C ARG A 95 -5.45 6.06 -10.67
N ILE A 96 -6.03 7.25 -10.85
CA ILE A 96 -7.10 7.52 -11.82
C ILE A 96 -6.64 8.59 -12.82
N GLY A 97 -6.15 8.15 -13.97
CA GLY A 97 -5.56 9.04 -14.99
C GLY A 97 -6.53 9.54 -16.06
N TYR A 98 -7.69 8.89 -16.22
CA TYR A 98 -8.61 9.17 -17.31
C TYR A 98 -9.62 10.27 -16.92
N ILE A 99 -9.48 11.45 -17.52
CA ILE A 99 -10.27 12.64 -17.17
C ILE A 99 -11.79 12.42 -17.32
N PRO A 100 -12.30 11.80 -18.40
CA PRO A 100 -13.74 11.57 -18.54
C PRO A 100 -14.33 10.68 -17.44
N LEU A 101 -13.56 9.71 -16.91
CA LEU A 101 -14.00 8.93 -15.75
C LEU A 101 -14.11 9.81 -14.51
N LYS A 102 -13.13 10.68 -14.27
CA LYS A 102 -13.14 11.61 -13.13
C LYS A 102 -14.32 12.57 -13.20
N GLU A 103 -14.62 13.09 -14.38
CA GLU A 103 -15.80 13.94 -14.62
C GLU A 103 -17.11 13.24 -14.27
N GLN A 104 -17.30 12.01 -14.75
CA GLN A 104 -18.51 11.23 -14.46
C GLN A 104 -18.66 10.98 -12.95
N LEU A 105 -17.56 10.65 -12.27
CA LEU A 105 -17.55 10.35 -10.85
C LEU A 105 -17.63 11.60 -9.96
N GLY A 106 -17.32 12.80 -10.48
CA GLY A 106 -17.23 14.03 -9.69
C GLY A 106 -15.90 14.17 -8.93
N LEU A 107 -14.82 13.57 -9.44
CA LEU A 107 -13.48 13.64 -8.87
C LEU A 107 -12.68 14.82 -9.43
N GLU A 108 -11.74 15.33 -8.63
CA GLU A 108 -10.84 16.42 -9.02
C GLU A 108 -10.00 16.07 -10.27
N LYS A 109 -10.06 16.93 -11.29
CA LYS A 109 -9.40 16.67 -12.59
C LYS A 109 -7.89 16.87 -12.53
N ALA A 110 -7.39 17.74 -11.65
CA ALA A 110 -5.96 17.94 -11.47
C ALA A 110 -5.27 16.76 -10.74
N GLU A 111 -5.99 16.10 -9.83
CA GLU A 111 -5.45 15.03 -9.01
C GLU A 111 -5.29 13.71 -9.79
N LYS A 112 -4.18 13.01 -9.58
CA LYS A 112 -3.85 11.74 -10.23
C LYS A 112 -4.05 10.55 -9.30
N PHE A 113 -3.92 10.75 -7.99
CA PHE A 113 -4.00 9.71 -6.99
C PHE A 113 -5.07 10.03 -5.96
N PHE A 114 -5.88 9.03 -5.65
CA PHE A 114 -7.01 9.13 -4.74
C PHE A 114 -6.88 8.06 -3.66
N SER A 115 -7.40 8.36 -2.48
CA SER A 115 -7.59 7.35 -1.45
C SER A 115 -8.87 6.56 -1.69
N TYR A 116 -8.94 5.38 -1.08
CA TYR A 116 -10.17 4.59 -1.09
C TYR A 116 -11.32 5.34 -0.42
N ARG A 117 -11.03 6.02 0.69
CA ARG A 117 -11.99 6.87 1.39
C ARG A 117 -12.48 8.03 0.55
N ASP A 118 -11.60 8.69 -0.21
CA ASP A 118 -11.98 9.78 -1.12
C ASP A 118 -13.07 9.30 -2.09
N ILE A 119 -12.86 8.12 -2.68
CA ILE A 119 -13.76 7.55 -3.69
C ILE A 119 -15.06 7.06 -3.04
N ARG A 120 -14.99 6.32 -1.93
CA ARG A 120 -16.17 5.75 -1.26
C ARG A 120 -17.03 6.77 -0.52
N SER A 121 -16.46 7.92 -0.15
CA SER A 121 -17.21 9.02 0.48
C SER A 121 -18.20 9.70 -0.49
N LEU A 122 -18.03 9.51 -1.80
CA LEU A 122 -18.97 9.98 -2.81
C LEU A 122 -20.23 9.11 -2.80
N SER A 123 -21.36 9.68 -2.39
CA SER A 123 -22.65 9.00 -2.21
C SER A 123 -23.12 8.19 -3.43
N GLU A 124 -22.72 8.59 -4.64
CA GLU A 124 -23.19 8.01 -5.90
C GLU A 124 -22.11 7.22 -6.67
N VAL A 125 -20.91 7.00 -6.08
CA VAL A 125 -19.81 6.38 -6.85
C VAL A 125 -20.18 4.99 -7.36
N SER A 126 -20.85 4.18 -6.54
CA SER A 126 -21.26 2.82 -6.91
C SER A 126 -22.32 2.81 -8.01
N SER A 127 -23.33 3.68 -7.93
CA SER A 127 -24.38 3.77 -8.93
C SER A 127 -23.85 4.30 -10.26
N LYS A 128 -22.97 5.31 -10.23
CA LYS A 128 -22.29 5.86 -11.41
C LYS A 128 -21.40 4.83 -12.10
N LEU A 129 -20.58 4.10 -11.34
CA LEU A 129 -19.76 3.02 -11.89
C LEU A 129 -20.62 1.92 -12.51
N MET A 130 -21.71 1.52 -11.86
CA MET A 130 -22.64 0.54 -12.42
C MET A 130 -23.32 1.05 -13.70
N GLY A 131 -23.72 2.32 -13.74
CA GLY A 131 -24.29 2.94 -14.94
C GLY A 131 -23.32 3.01 -16.12
N ILE A 132 -22.03 3.26 -15.86
CA ILE A 132 -20.97 3.22 -16.89
C ILE A 132 -20.76 1.80 -17.41
N LEU A 133 -20.79 0.79 -16.53
CA LEU A 133 -20.49 -0.59 -16.90
C LEU A 133 -21.67 -1.30 -17.56
N ASN A 134 -22.90 -0.95 -17.16
CA ASN A 134 -24.15 -1.51 -17.64
C ASN A 134 -25.16 -0.38 -17.94
N PRO A 135 -25.01 0.35 -19.06
CA PRO A 135 -25.96 1.41 -19.42
C PRO A 135 -27.37 0.86 -19.62
N ARG A 136 -28.35 1.55 -19.05
CA ARG A 136 -29.76 1.15 -19.08
C ARG A 136 -30.48 1.53 -20.37
N ASP A 137 -29.92 2.47 -21.12
CA ASP A 137 -30.45 2.99 -22.39
C ASP A 137 -30.02 2.14 -23.61
N GLY A 138 -29.31 1.03 -23.39
CA GLY A 138 -28.75 0.20 -24.46
C GLY A 138 -27.56 0.83 -25.18
N SER A 139 -27.08 2.00 -24.74
CA SER A 139 -25.88 2.61 -25.30
C SER A 139 -24.65 1.76 -24.98
N THR A 140 -23.70 1.74 -25.91
CA THR A 140 -22.38 1.16 -25.63
C THR A 140 -21.49 2.27 -25.07
N PRO A 141 -20.99 2.17 -23.83
CA PRO A 141 -20.06 3.15 -23.31
C PRO A 141 -18.83 3.17 -24.21
N SER A 142 -18.13 4.30 -24.28
CA SER A 142 -16.85 4.32 -24.98
C SER A 142 -15.96 3.21 -24.41
N SER A 143 -15.36 2.39 -25.28
CA SER A 143 -14.59 1.21 -24.90
C SER A 143 -13.55 1.54 -23.81
N ARG A 144 -12.95 2.74 -23.91
CA ARG A 144 -11.99 3.25 -22.92
C ARG A 144 -12.63 3.61 -21.58
N LEU A 145 -13.78 4.30 -21.56
CA LEU A 145 -14.45 4.66 -20.31
C LEU A 145 -14.86 3.41 -19.52
N ALA A 146 -15.46 2.43 -20.20
CA ALA A 146 -15.81 1.15 -19.57
C ALA A 146 -14.56 0.41 -19.04
N THR A 147 -13.46 0.42 -19.81
CA THR A 147 -12.20 -0.21 -19.38
C THR A 147 -11.62 0.45 -18.12
N GLU A 148 -11.57 1.78 -18.08
CA GLU A 148 -11.06 2.50 -16.91
C GLU A 148 -11.98 2.35 -15.69
N ALA A 149 -13.30 2.29 -15.90
CA ALA A 149 -14.26 2.00 -14.82
C ALA A 149 -14.07 0.59 -14.25
N ARG A 150 -13.91 -0.45 -15.10
CA ARG A 150 -13.62 -1.82 -14.63
C ARG A 150 -12.31 -1.88 -13.86
N LYS A 151 -11.29 -1.15 -14.35
CA LYS A 151 -10.00 -1.05 -13.68
C LYS A 151 -10.15 -0.44 -12.29
N LEU A 152 -10.89 0.67 -12.16
CA LEU A 152 -11.14 1.31 -10.87
C LEU A 152 -11.86 0.37 -9.90
N VAL A 153 -12.94 -0.29 -10.34
CA VAL A 153 -13.63 -1.32 -9.54
C VAL A 153 -12.64 -2.41 -9.09
N GLY A 154 -11.80 -2.89 -10.00
CA GLY A 154 -10.78 -3.90 -9.69
C GLY A 154 -9.71 -3.42 -8.70
N GLN A 155 -9.39 -2.11 -8.67
CA GLN A 155 -8.48 -1.52 -7.68
C GLN A 155 -9.14 -1.39 -6.30
N LEU A 156 -10.42 -0.97 -6.24
CA LEU A 156 -11.19 -0.87 -5.00
C LEU A 156 -11.33 -2.24 -4.33
N ASN A 157 -11.83 -3.24 -5.07
CA ASN A 157 -12.01 -4.60 -4.57
C ASN A 157 -10.68 -5.24 -4.14
N GLN A 158 -9.58 -4.91 -4.83
CA GLN A 158 -8.26 -5.40 -4.44
C GLN A 158 -7.84 -4.80 -3.10
N LEU A 159 -8.05 -3.50 -2.89
CA LEU A 159 -7.67 -2.87 -1.63
C LEU A 159 -8.53 -3.35 -0.46
N GLU A 160 -9.84 -3.53 -0.67
CA GLU A 160 -10.75 -4.17 0.31
C GLU A 160 -10.23 -5.56 0.70
N LYS A 161 -9.94 -6.41 -0.29
CA LYS A 161 -9.40 -7.75 -0.06
C LYS A 161 -8.07 -7.74 0.71
N LEU A 162 -7.19 -6.77 0.43
CA LEU A 162 -5.88 -6.68 1.07
C LEU A 162 -5.94 -6.08 2.48
N THR A 163 -6.93 -5.24 2.77
CA THR A 163 -7.09 -4.58 4.07
C THR A 163 -8.10 -5.26 4.99
N GLY A 164 -8.90 -6.20 4.47
CA GLY A 164 -9.99 -6.82 5.21
C GLY A 164 -11.14 -5.85 5.52
N ALA A 165 -11.21 -4.72 4.81
CA ALA A 165 -12.30 -3.76 4.94
C ALA A 165 -13.54 -4.32 4.21
N GLU A 166 -14.56 -4.70 4.99
CA GLU A 166 -15.92 -5.01 4.53
C GLU A 166 -16.78 -3.74 4.44
#